data_AF-F6IDI0-F1
#
_entry.id   AF-F6IDI0-F1
#
_cell.length_a   1.000
_cell.length_b   1.000
_cell.length_c   1.000
_cell.angle_alpha   90.00
_cell.angle_beta   90.00
_cell.angle_gamma   90.00
#
_symmetry.space_group_name_H-M   'P 1'
#
loop_
_entity.id
_entity.type
_entity.pdbx_description
1 polymer ?
#
loop_
_entity_poly.entity_id
_entity_poly.type
_entity_poly.pdbx_seq_one_letter_code
_entity_poly.pdbx_strand_id
1 'polypeptide(L)'
;MRNDFRAGRDLGHAALGVELQITPAIAGEHYLWLSQDGDVTGAAMIVGTLAFGEALRLEPRVAIGWSAQSIPAEEVGAGIGELELSARLRHQIGPVLNVYGGIIDERLVGQTRRIARAQGDDGHVTRAVIGLGLNF
;
A
#
# COMPACT_ATOMS: atom_id res chain seq x y z
N MET A 1 4.51 -5.25 -5.32
CA MET A 1 4.30 -4.02 -4.53
C MET A 1 5.22 -2.94 -5.09
N ARG A 2 4.73 -1.73 -5.38
CA ARG A 2 5.60 -0.63 -5.79
C ARG A 2 6.09 0.01 -4.48
N ASN A 3 7.38 -0.13 -4.20
CA ASN A 3 8.03 0.52 -3.05
C ASN A 3 8.27 1.99 -3.42
N ASP A 4 7.24 2.81 -3.26
CA ASP A 4 7.41 4.26 -3.22
C ASP A 4 7.49 4.69 -1.74
N PHE A 5 8.33 4.01 -0.94
CA PHE A 5 8.88 4.65 0.25
C PHE A 5 9.89 5.67 -0.29
N ARG A 6 9.57 6.95 -0.11
CA ARG A 6 10.50 8.06 -0.36
C ARG A 6 11.88 7.66 0.14
N ALA A 7 12.87 7.77 -0.74
CA ALA A 7 14.28 7.54 -0.45
C ALA A 7 14.79 8.56 0.58
N GLY A 8 14.45 8.36 1.85
CA GLY A 8 15.24 8.84 2.97
C GLY A 8 16.44 7.91 3.07
N ARG A 9 17.59 8.39 2.57
CA ARG A 9 18.99 7.94 2.81
C ARG A 9 19.18 6.47 3.24
N ASP A 10 19.98 5.73 2.47
CA ASP A 10 20.64 4.47 2.83
C ASP A 10 20.94 4.31 4.34
N LEU A 11 20.00 3.71 5.06
CA LEU A 11 20.23 3.20 6.40
C LEU A 11 20.12 1.67 6.29
N GLY A 12 21.00 0.90 6.94
CA GLY A 12 20.81 -0.53 7.06
C GLY A 12 19.50 -0.80 7.81
N HIS A 13 18.49 -1.32 7.14
CA HIS A 13 17.21 -1.66 7.77
C HIS A 13 17.20 -3.15 8.07
N ALA A 14 16.90 -3.53 9.31
CA ALA A 14 16.40 -4.87 9.57
C ALA A 14 14.91 -4.91 9.17
N ALA A 15 14.54 -5.85 8.31
CA ALA A 15 13.16 -6.00 7.83
C ALA A 15 12.62 -7.38 8.20
N LEU A 16 11.38 -7.42 8.67
CA LEU A 16 10.63 -8.64 8.94
C LEU A 16 9.30 -8.57 8.19
N GLY A 17 8.97 -9.63 7.46
CA GLY A 17 7.71 -9.75 6.72
C GLY A 17 6.93 -10.98 7.18
N VAL A 18 5.63 -10.83 7.31
CA VAL A 18 4.69 -11.93 7.60
C VAL A 18 3.60 -11.90 6.54
N GLU A 19 3.38 -13.04 5.89
CA GLU A 19 2.28 -13.25 4.94
C GLU A 19 1.28 -14.23 5.56
N LEU A 20 0.00 -13.93 5.40
CA LEU A 20 -1.11 -14.67 6.00
C LEU A 20 -2.18 -14.93 4.95
N GLN A 21 -2.46 -16.20 4.69
CA GLN A 21 -3.66 -16.58 3.94
C GLN A 21 -4.84 -16.71 4.93
N ILE A 22 -5.73 -15.72 4.97
CA ILE A 22 -6.86 -15.69 5.92
C ILE A 22 -7.98 -16.61 5.42
N THR A 23 -8.29 -16.53 4.13
CA THR A 23 -9.19 -17.45 3.41
C THR A 23 -8.66 -17.63 1.98
N PRO A 24 -9.17 -18.58 1.18
CA PRO A 24 -8.77 -18.67 -0.24
C PRO A 24 -8.97 -17.37 -1.04
N ALA A 25 -9.88 -16.50 -0.62
CA ALA A 25 -10.18 -15.22 -1.29
C ALA A 25 -9.58 -13.99 -0.58
N ILE A 26 -8.93 -14.16 0.58
CA ILE A 26 -8.40 -13.05 1.38
C ILE A 26 -6.98 -13.38 1.83
N ALA A 27 -6.04 -12.52 1.46
CA ALA A 27 -4.66 -12.56 1.91
C ALA A 27 -4.32 -11.29 2.69
N GLY A 28 -3.40 -11.40 3.64
CA GLY A 28 -2.85 -10.28 4.38
C GLY A 28 -1.34 -10.35 4.42
N GLU A 29 -0.71 -9.18 4.46
CA GLU A 29 0.72 -9.05 4.66
C GLU A 29 1.01 -7.97 5.69
N HIS A 30 2.11 -8.15 6.42
CA HIS A 30 2.62 -7.15 7.34
C HIS A 30 4.14 -7.11 7.24
N TYR A 31 4.67 -5.89 7.19
CA TYR A 31 6.10 -5.62 7.22
C TYR A 31 6.43 -4.73 8.40
N LEU A 32 7.57 -5.00 9.02
CA LEU A 32 8.15 -4.21 10.08
C LEU A 32 9.59 -3.90 9.71
N TRP A 33 9.98 -2.65 9.91
CA TRP A 33 11.34 -2.17 9.71
C TRP A 33 11.90 -1.57 11.00
N LEU A 34 13.18 -1.83 11.25
CA LEU A 34 13.97 -1.18 12.28
C LEU A 34 15.14 -0.44 11.62
N SER A 35 15.18 0.88 11.79
CA SER A 35 16.27 1.73 11.32
C SER A 35 17.49 1.63 12.23
N GLN A 36 18.64 2.10 11.74
CA GLN A 36 19.87 2.19 12.55
C GLN A 36 19.73 3.17 13.73
N ASP A 37 18.86 4.17 13.60
CA ASP A 37 18.60 5.18 14.62
C ASP A 37 17.59 4.68 15.67
N GLY A 38 17.12 3.43 15.55
CA GLY A 38 16.15 2.81 16.46
C GLY A 38 14.69 3.06 16.07
N ASP A 39 14.44 3.55 14.86
CA ASP A 39 13.09 3.83 14.38
C ASP A 39 12.34 2.57 13.98
N VAL A 40 11.16 2.36 14.57
CA VAL A 40 10.31 1.21 14.28
C VAL A 40 9.10 1.68 13.48
N THR A 41 9.05 1.23 12.23
CA THR A 41 7.95 1.50 11.31
C THR A 41 7.38 0.20 10.79
N GLY A 42 6.19 0.26 10.22
CA GLY A 42 5.61 -0.89 9.56
C GLY A 42 4.49 -0.54 8.61
N ALA A 43 4.12 -1.54 7.83
CA ALA A 43 3.01 -1.47 6.91
C ALA A 43 2.20 -2.76 7.02
N ALA A 44 0.88 -2.65 6.95
CA ALA A 44 -0.02 -3.79 6.93
C ALA A 44 -0.96 -3.66 5.75
N MET A 45 -1.35 -4.78 5.17
CA MET A 45 -2.26 -4.79 4.04
C MET A 45 -3.13 -6.02 4.04
N ILE A 46 -4.35 -5.84 3.55
CA ILE A 46 -5.28 -6.91 3.27
C ILE A 46 -5.75 -6.76 1.83
N VAL A 47 -5.74 -7.87 1.09
CA VAL A 47 -6.22 -7.97 -0.29
C VAL A 47 -7.34 -9.01 -0.35
N GLY A 48 -8.47 -8.61 -0.92
CA GLY A 48 -9.55 -9.53 -1.28
C GLY A 48 -9.50 -9.86 -2.77
N THR A 49 -10.01 -11.03 -3.16
CA THR A 49 -10.21 -11.42 -4.55
C THR A 49 -11.66 -11.83 -4.77
N LEU A 50 -12.35 -11.14 -5.66
CA LEU A 50 -13.74 -11.42 -6.07
C LEU A 50 -13.75 -11.80 -7.54
N ALA A 51 -14.19 -13.02 -7.85
CA ALA A 51 -14.33 -13.50 -9.22
C ALA A 51 -15.77 -13.32 -9.70
N PHE A 52 -15.93 -12.71 -10.88
CA PHE A 52 -17.20 -12.55 -11.57
C PHE A 52 -17.14 -13.37 -12.87
N GLY A 53 -17.57 -14.62 -12.78
CA GLY A 53 -17.39 -15.59 -13.87
C GLY A 53 -15.92 -15.97 -14.06
N GLU A 54 -15.56 -16.38 -15.29
CA GLU A 54 -14.24 -16.96 -15.59
C GLU A 54 -13.17 -15.92 -15.93
N ALA A 55 -13.58 -14.75 -16.44
CA ALA A 55 -12.67 -13.78 -17.04
C ALA A 55 -12.50 -12.48 -16.23
N LEU A 56 -13.39 -12.17 -15.29
CA LEU A 56 -13.39 -10.90 -14.57
C LEU A 56 -13.05 -11.11 -13.09
N ARG A 57 -12.03 -10.38 -12.59
CA ARG A 57 -11.61 -10.39 -11.19
C ARG A 57 -11.49 -8.98 -10.64
N LEU A 58 -12.06 -8.73 -9.47
CA LEU A 58 -11.92 -7.49 -8.71
C LEU A 58 -11.08 -7.77 -7.46
N GLU A 59 -10.06 -6.95 -7.27
CA GLU A 59 -9.11 -7.04 -6.16
C GLU A 59 -9.16 -5.74 -5.34
N PRO A 60 -10.04 -5.65 -4.33
CA PRO A 60 -9.97 -4.58 -3.35
C PRO A 60 -8.77 -4.80 -2.42
N ARG A 61 -8.12 -3.71 -2.05
CA ARG A 61 -6.97 -3.67 -1.16
C ARG A 61 -7.14 -2.53 -0.15
N VAL A 62 -6.75 -2.80 1.08
CA VAL A 62 -6.61 -1.82 2.15
C VAL A 62 -5.21 -1.95 2.69
N ALA A 63 -4.46 -0.85 2.75
CA ALA A 63 -3.15 -0.83 3.39
C ALA A 63 -3.06 0.32 4.40
N ILE A 64 -2.24 0.13 5.43
CA ILE A 64 -1.91 1.15 6.41
C ILE A 64 -0.40 1.22 6.59
N GLY A 65 0.10 2.43 6.79
CA GLY A 65 1.46 2.72 7.23
C GLY A 65 1.44 3.25 8.66
N TRP A 66 2.35 2.75 9.50
CA TRP A 66 2.43 3.14 10.90
C TRP A 66 3.87 3.30 11.39
N SER A 67 4.04 4.09 12.43
CA SER A 67 5.32 4.31 13.13
C SER A 67 5.11 4.24 14.63
N ALA A 68 6.00 3.57 15.37
CA ALA A 68 5.92 3.50 16.83
C ALA A 68 6.29 4.84 17.49
N GLN A 69 7.08 5.67 16.81
CA GLN A 69 7.50 7.00 17.24
C GLN A 69 7.29 8.06 16.16
N SER A 70 7.44 9.33 16.53
CA SER A 70 7.55 10.39 15.53
C SER A 70 8.98 10.41 14.98
N ILE A 71 9.12 10.56 13.66
CA ILE A 71 10.40 10.64 12.95
C ILE A 71 10.42 11.99 12.22
N PRO A 72 10.83 13.09 12.89
CA PRO A 72 10.76 14.43 12.30
C PRO A 72 11.56 14.58 11.02
N ALA A 73 12.68 13.86 10.90
CA ALA A 73 13.53 13.88 9.70
C ALA A 73 12.83 13.33 8.45
N GLU A 74 11.77 12.52 8.63
CA GLU A 74 10.97 11.92 7.56
C GLU A 74 9.55 12.49 7.49
N GLU A 75 9.23 13.49 8.31
CA GLU A 75 7.89 14.09 8.39
C GLU A 75 6.79 13.09 8.81
N VAL A 76 7.19 12.00 9.49
CA VAL A 76 6.29 10.94 9.96
C VAL A 76 5.94 11.16 11.44
N GLY A 77 4.65 11.12 11.76
CA GLY A 77 4.16 11.15 13.13
C GLY A 77 4.00 9.75 13.73
N ALA A 78 3.90 9.67 15.06
CA ALA A 78 3.64 8.41 15.74
C ALA A 78 2.20 7.90 15.49
N GLY A 79 2.05 6.57 15.47
CA GLY A 79 0.80 5.86 15.22
C GLY A 79 0.58 5.51 13.75
N ILE A 80 -0.68 5.26 13.37
CA ILE A 80 -1.06 5.09 11.96
C ILE A 80 -0.99 6.47 11.29
N GLY A 81 -0.15 6.57 10.27
CA GLY A 81 0.12 7.82 9.56
C GLY A 81 -0.44 7.83 8.14
N GLU A 82 -0.68 6.66 7.55
CA GLU A 82 -1.11 6.50 6.17
C GLU A 82 -2.19 5.42 6.06
N LEU A 83 -3.17 5.68 5.19
CA LEU A 83 -4.23 4.76 4.79
C LEU A 83 -4.33 4.78 3.27
N GLU A 84 -4.19 3.61 2.64
CA GLU A 84 -4.41 3.39 1.22
C GLU A 84 -5.66 2.51 1.03
N LEU A 85 -6.60 2.99 0.24
CA LEU A 85 -7.71 2.19 -0.28
C LEU A 85 -7.55 2.08 -1.78
N SER A 86 -7.40 0.86 -2.29
CA SER A 86 -7.26 0.63 -3.72
C SER A 86 -8.15 -0.51 -4.20
N ALA A 87 -8.50 -0.46 -5.48
CA ALA A 87 -9.27 -1.52 -6.12
C ALA A 87 -8.79 -1.70 -7.55
N ARG A 88 -8.55 -2.94 -7.96
CA ARG A 88 -8.12 -3.28 -9.31
C ARG A 88 -9.10 -4.25 -9.95
N LEU A 89 -9.60 -3.89 -11.12
CA LEU A 89 -10.41 -4.74 -11.95
C LEU A 89 -9.56 -5.29 -13.08
N ARG A 90 -9.58 -6.60 -13.25
CA ARG A 90 -8.84 -7.32 -14.29
C ARG A 90 -9.82 -8.14 -15.13
N HIS A 91 -9.75 -7.94 -16.43
CA HIS A 91 -10.55 -8.65 -17.41
C HIS A 91 -9.65 -9.42 -18.39
N GLN A 92 -9.87 -10.72 -18.48
CA GLN A 92 -9.16 -11.61 -19.39
C GLN A 92 -9.91 -11.72 -20.72
N ILE A 93 -9.23 -11.36 -21.81
CA ILE A 93 -9.73 -11.42 -23.18
C ILE A 93 -9.03 -12.59 -23.89
N GLY A 94 -9.71 -13.74 -23.89
CA GLY A 94 -9.13 -14.98 -24.40
C GLY A 94 -7.92 -15.47 -23.58
N PRO A 95 -7.11 -16.38 -24.12
CA PRO A 95 -5.96 -16.91 -23.39
C PRO A 95 -4.76 -15.95 -23.33
N VAL A 96 -4.70 -14.96 -24.24
CA VAL A 96 -3.47 -14.17 -24.49
C VAL A 96 -3.52 -12.77 -23.88
N LEU A 97 -4.67 -12.10 -23.80
CA LEU A 97 -4.72 -10.69 -23.40
C LEU A 97 -5.42 -10.54 -22.04
N ASN A 98 -4.87 -9.71 -21.17
CA ASN A 98 -5.53 -9.24 -19.96
C ASN A 98 -5.50 -7.71 -19.93
N VAL A 99 -6.63 -7.10 -19.64
CA VAL A 99 -6.75 -5.67 -19.39
C VAL A 99 -6.98 -5.47 -17.92
N TYR A 100 -6.34 -4.47 -17.33
CA TYR A 100 -6.62 -4.09 -15.96
C TYR A 100 -6.78 -2.58 -15.82
N GLY A 101 -7.70 -2.19 -14.95
CA GLY A 101 -7.90 -0.81 -14.52
C GLY A 101 -7.96 -0.78 -13.00
N GLY A 102 -7.62 0.33 -12.38
CA GLY A 102 -7.72 0.47 -10.94
C GLY A 102 -7.76 1.90 -10.46
N ILE A 103 -8.21 2.05 -9.23
CA ILE A 103 -8.20 3.30 -8.49
C ILE A 103 -7.42 3.10 -7.19
N ILE A 104 -6.68 4.12 -6.80
CA ILE A 104 -5.88 4.16 -5.57
C ILE A 104 -6.20 5.48 -4.89
N ASP A 105 -6.58 5.43 -3.63
CA ASP A 105 -6.88 6.57 -2.78
C ASP A 105 -5.99 6.51 -1.55
N GLU A 106 -5.03 7.42 -1.46
CA GLU A 106 -4.05 7.51 -0.38
C GLU A 106 -4.38 8.70 0.49
N ARG A 107 -4.37 8.51 1.81
CA ARG A 107 -4.65 9.55 2.80
C ARG A 107 -3.65 9.48 3.94
N LEU A 108 -3.06 10.63 4.25
CA LEU A 108 -2.37 10.82 5.51
C LEU A 108 -3.41 10.99 6.63
N VAL A 109 -3.13 10.37 7.77
CA VAL A 109 -3.98 10.43 8.97
C VAL A 109 -3.12 10.73 10.22
N GLY A 110 -3.78 10.90 11.36
CA GLY A 110 -3.10 11.07 12.64
C GLY A 110 -2.15 12.27 12.70
N GLN A 111 -1.00 12.07 13.33
CA GLN A 111 0.02 13.11 13.46
C GLN A 111 0.71 13.41 12.14
N THR A 112 0.95 12.41 11.29
CA THR A 112 1.54 12.59 9.95
C THR A 112 0.71 13.56 9.11
N ARG A 113 -0.62 13.45 9.14
CA ARG A 113 -1.49 14.43 8.46
C ARG A 113 -1.33 15.85 8.98
N ARG A 114 -1.16 16.03 10.30
CA ARG A 114 -0.96 17.36 10.89
C ARG A 114 0.35 17.98 10.44
N ILE A 115 1.42 17.18 10.34
CA ILE A 115 2.71 17.62 9.82
C ILE A 115 2.56 18.07 8.36
N ALA A 116 1.97 17.23 7.50
CA ALA A 116 1.72 17.55 6.09
C ALA A 116 0.90 18.84 5.91
N ARG A 117 -0.19 18.98 6.69
CA ARG A 117 -1.05 20.18 6.65
C ARG A 117 -0.34 21.45 7.08
N ALA A 118 0.60 21.36 8.03
CA ALA A 118 1.42 22.51 8.44
C ALA A 118 2.37 22.98 7.32
N GLN A 119 2.64 22.12 6.34
CA GLN A 119 3.49 22.39 5.18
C GLN A 119 2.69 22.74 3.91
N GLY A 120 1.36 22.83 4.02
CA GLY A 120 0.47 23.15 2.90
C GLY A 120 0.03 21.95 2.06
N ASP A 121 0.40 20.73 2.43
CA ASP A 121 -0.06 19.49 1.80
C ASP A 121 -1.41 19.07 2.41
N ASP A 122 -2.38 18.75 1.56
CA ASP A 122 -3.69 18.32 2.01
C ASP A 122 -3.72 16.89 2.58
N GLY A 123 -2.66 16.12 2.29
CA GLY A 123 -2.45 14.75 2.73
C GLY A 123 -3.40 13.77 2.06
N HIS A 124 -3.82 14.03 0.81
CA HIS A 124 -4.71 13.14 0.06
C HIS A 124 -4.33 13.11 -1.42
N VAL A 125 -4.24 11.90 -1.99
CA VAL A 125 -4.05 11.73 -3.42
C VAL A 125 -4.90 10.59 -3.95
N THR A 126 -5.65 10.83 -5.03
CA THR A 126 -6.34 9.79 -5.79
C THR A 126 -5.68 9.60 -7.14
N ARG A 127 -5.41 8.35 -7.52
CA ARG A 127 -4.82 7.97 -8.80
C ARG A 127 -5.67 6.91 -9.48
N ALA A 128 -5.76 7.00 -10.80
CA ALA A 128 -6.31 5.95 -11.64
C ALA A 128 -5.17 5.31 -12.45
N VAL A 129 -5.23 4.00 -12.62
CA VAL A 129 -4.27 3.23 -13.41
C VAL A 129 -5.01 2.41 -14.45
N ILE A 130 -4.41 2.26 -15.63
CA ILE A 130 -4.86 1.35 -16.67
C ILE A 130 -3.64 0.66 -17.28
N GLY A 131 -3.77 -0.62 -17.58
CA GLY A 131 -2.70 -1.38 -18.19
C GLY A 131 -3.20 -2.64 -18.89
N LEU A 132 -2.29 -3.26 -19.61
CA LEU A 132 -2.50 -4.44 -20.43
C LEU A 132 -1.38 -5.44 -20.13
N GLY A 133 -1.70 -6.73 -20.16
CA GLY A 133 -0.75 -7.82 -19.99
C GLY A 133 -0.97 -8.87 -21.08
N LEU A 134 0.13 -9.46 -21.56
CA LEU A 134 0.11 -10.56 -22.53
C LEU A 134 0.56 -11.84 -21.85
N ASN A 135 -0.17 -12.92 -22.09
CA ASN A 135 0.14 -14.28 -21.66
C ASN A 135 0.49 -15.09 -22.92
N PHE A 136 1.65 -15.74 -22.92
CA PHE A 136 2.13 -16.61 -23.99
C PHE A 136 2.70 -17.90 -23.39
#